data_AF-A0A7J2QZD1-F1
#
_entry.id   AF-A0A7J2QZD1-F1
#
_cell.length_a   1.000
_cell.length_b   1.000
_cell.length_c   1.000
_cell.angle_alpha   90.00
_cell.angle_beta   90.00
_cell.angle_gamma   90.00
#
_symmetry.space_group_name_H-M   'P 1'
#
loop_
_entity.id
_entity.type
_entity.pdbx_description
1 polymer ?
#
loop_
_entity_poly.entity_id
_entity_poly.type
_entity_poly.pdbx_seq_one_letter_code
_entity_poly.pdbx_strand_id
1 'polypeptide(L)'
;MTPSGDRKPKITFELDVPEEVTFSPDFVKPRELPSQDRGVFYIFECLHEGEEKVFLTAAWSMLQGLKDVEPLAGKTVIITKNMKEGKQHYDVEDLTNPEVPVERPGDEEPSDEDTEKVKKKGEE
;
A
#
# COMPACT_ATOMS: atom_id res chain seq x y z
N MET A 1 6.36 35.90 11.31
CA MET A 1 7.62 35.13 11.20
C MET A 1 7.32 33.70 11.62
N THR A 2 7.01 32.82 10.68
CA THR A 2 6.85 31.38 10.96
C THR A 2 8.24 30.77 11.04
N PRO A 3 8.60 30.10 12.16
CA PRO A 3 9.97 29.65 12.37
C PRO A 3 10.34 28.59 11.35
N SER A 4 11.44 28.85 10.65
CA SER A 4 12.25 27.86 9.95
C SER A 4 12.68 26.78 10.95
N GLY A 5 12.08 25.60 10.86
CA GLY A 5 12.50 24.41 11.61
C GLY A 5 12.19 23.20 10.75
N ASP A 6 13.24 22.52 10.28
CA ASP A 6 13.18 21.25 9.55
C ASP A 6 12.43 21.27 8.22
N ARG A 7 12.92 22.06 7.25
CA ARG A 7 12.64 21.78 5.83
C ARG A 7 13.50 20.58 5.39
N LYS A 8 13.19 19.38 5.87
CA LYS A 8 13.69 18.17 5.22
C LYS A 8 13.33 18.25 3.73
N PRO A 9 14.26 17.93 2.80
CA PRO A 9 14.00 18.00 1.37
C PRO A 9 12.77 17.16 1.01
N LYS A 10 11.98 17.63 0.03
CA LYS A 10 10.78 16.92 -0.40
C LYS A 10 11.07 16.01 -1.58
N ILE A 11 10.65 14.75 -1.51
CA ILE A 11 10.64 13.86 -2.68
C ILE A 11 9.52 14.32 -3.62
N THR A 12 9.81 14.35 -4.91
CA THR A 12 8.83 14.65 -5.96
C THR A 12 8.74 13.44 -6.88
N PHE A 13 7.60 12.75 -6.86
CA PHE A 13 7.37 11.60 -7.74
C PHE A 13 7.09 12.07 -9.17
N GLU A 14 8.05 11.81 -10.06
CA GLU A 14 7.91 11.99 -11.50
C GLU A 14 7.02 10.90 -12.10
N LEU A 15 6.40 11.19 -13.24
CA LEU A 15 5.48 10.26 -13.88
C LEU A 15 6.25 9.13 -14.57
N ASP A 16 5.80 7.88 -14.38
CA ASP A 16 6.41 6.66 -14.91
C ASP A 16 7.88 6.47 -14.47
N VAL A 17 8.29 7.13 -13.38
CA VAL A 17 9.62 6.99 -12.77
C VAL A 17 9.47 6.26 -11.43
N PRO A 18 10.08 5.07 -11.28
CA PRO A 18 10.08 4.34 -10.03
C PRO A 18 11.06 4.99 -9.04
N GLU A 19 10.54 5.43 -7.90
CA GLU A 19 11.33 6.07 -6.84
C GLU A 19 11.51 5.10 -5.67
N GLU A 20 12.77 4.73 -5.39
CA GLU A 20 13.10 3.90 -4.22
C GLU A 20 13.12 4.75 -2.95
N VAL A 21 12.34 4.33 -1.95
CA VAL A 21 12.15 5.05 -0.69
C VAL A 21 12.32 4.08 0.46
N THR A 22 13.25 4.36 1.36
CA THR A 22 13.49 3.56 2.57
C THR A 22 12.93 4.29 3.78
N PHE A 23 12.02 3.69 4.53
CA PHE A 23 11.52 4.29 5.76
C PHE A 23 12.50 4.11 6.92
N SER A 24 12.56 5.08 7.81
CA SER A 24 13.39 4.98 9.01
C SER A 24 13.01 3.74 9.84
N PRO A 25 13.96 3.00 10.43
CA PRO A 25 13.64 1.93 11.38
C PRO A 25 12.87 2.44 12.61
N ASP A 26 12.99 3.73 12.92
CA ASP A 26 12.25 4.39 14.00
C ASP A 26 10.91 4.99 13.52
N PHE A 27 10.50 4.74 12.27
CA PHE A 27 9.23 5.22 11.75
C PHE A 27 8.06 4.54 12.45
N VAL A 28 7.31 5.30 13.25
CA VAL A 28 6.15 4.78 13.99
C VAL A 28 4.84 5.02 13.25
N LYS A 29 4.62 6.23 12.72
CA LYS A 29 3.40 6.62 12.00
C LYS A 29 3.61 7.90 11.20
N PRO A 30 2.84 8.13 10.12
CA PRO A 30 2.88 9.39 9.40
C PRO A 30 2.37 10.54 10.26
N ARG A 31 2.89 11.74 10.00
CA ARG A 31 2.40 12.97 10.63
C ARG A 31 1.27 13.55 9.79
N GLU A 32 0.17 13.89 10.46
CA GLU A 32 -0.97 14.53 9.80
C GLU A 32 -0.83 16.05 9.76
N LEU A 33 -1.15 16.63 8.61
CA LEU A 33 -1.21 18.07 8.39
C LEU A 33 -2.60 18.43 7.86
N PRO A 34 -3.51 18.90 8.74
CA PRO A 34 -4.81 19.38 8.30
C PRO A 34 -4.66 20.65 7.47
N SER A 35 -5.29 20.68 6.30
CA SER A 35 -5.42 21.83 5.43
C SER A 35 -6.86 22.32 5.44
N GLN A 36 -7.05 23.63 5.59
CA GLN A 36 -8.39 24.23 5.67
C GLN A 36 -9.23 23.99 4.40
N ASP A 37 -8.58 23.89 3.23
CA ASP A 37 -9.27 23.82 1.94
C ASP A 37 -9.21 22.45 1.25
N ARG A 38 -8.25 21.60 1.63
CA ARG A 38 -7.91 20.38 0.86
C ARG A 38 -7.91 19.08 1.67
N GLY A 39 -8.39 19.11 2.91
CA GLY A 39 -8.46 17.94 3.79
C GLY A 39 -7.14 17.68 4.52
N VAL A 40 -6.85 16.41 4.83
CA VAL A 40 -5.67 16.01 5.60
C VAL A 40 -4.58 15.51 4.66
N PHE A 41 -3.37 16.07 4.80
CA PHE A 41 -2.17 15.55 4.16
C PHE A 41 -1.39 14.69 5.15
N TYR A 42 -0.87 13.58 4.69
CA TYR A 42 0.01 12.71 5.46
C TYR A 42 1.45 12.97 5.04
N ILE A 43 2.31 13.18 6.04
CA ILE A 43 3.74 13.42 5.89
C ILE A 43 4.48 12.17 6.33
N PHE A 44 5.30 11.64 5.44
CA PHE A 44 6.13 10.48 5.69
C PHE A 44 7.59 10.89 5.69
N GLU A 45 8.37 10.35 6.64
CA GLU A 45 9.81 10.54 6.73
C GLU A 45 10.52 9.30 6.22
N CYS A 46 11.47 9.50 5.32
CA CYS A 46 12.13 8.41 4.60
C CYS A 46 13.52 8.84 4.11
N LEU A 47 14.38 7.87 3.83
CA LEU A 47 15.61 8.04 3.08
C LEU A 47 15.36 7.78 1.60
N HIS A 48 15.87 8.67 0.77
CA HIS A 48 15.85 8.52 -0.68
C HIS A 48 17.20 9.01 -1.22
N GLU A 49 17.86 8.18 -2.02
CA GLU A 49 19.24 8.40 -2.49
C GLU A 49 20.26 8.61 -1.35
N GLY A 50 20.02 8.00 -0.20
CA GLY A 50 20.88 8.15 0.99
C GLY A 50 20.69 9.45 1.77
N GLU A 51 19.74 10.32 1.38
CA GLU A 51 19.39 11.53 2.11
C GLU A 51 18.04 11.40 2.83
N GLU A 52 17.93 11.93 4.04
CA GLU A 52 16.65 12.04 4.73
C GLU A 52 15.76 13.07 4.04
N LYS A 53 14.71 12.58 3.40
CA LYS A 53 13.69 13.36 2.72
C LYS A 53 12.32 13.11 3.36
N VAL A 54 11.34 13.91 2.96
CA VAL A 54 9.94 13.72 3.32
C VAL A 54 9.08 13.76 2.09
N PHE A 55 7.98 13.03 2.08
CA PHE A 55 6.95 13.23 1.06
C PHE A 55 5.60 13.47 1.70
N LEU A 56 4.77 14.25 1.00
CA LEU A 56 3.43 14.59 1.43
C LEU A 56 2.45 14.01 0.43
N THR A 57 1.46 13.26 0.92
CA THR A 57 0.43 12.69 0.07
C THR A 57 -0.94 12.76 0.72
N ALA A 58 -1.96 12.94 -0.12
CA ALA A 58 -3.37 12.73 0.20
C ALA A 58 -4.00 11.75 -0.81
N ALA A 59 -3.19 11.13 -1.68
CA ALA A 59 -3.66 10.22 -2.70
C ALA A 59 -4.02 8.88 -2.06
N TRP A 60 -5.29 8.49 -2.19
CA TRP A 60 -5.79 7.24 -1.61
C TRP A 60 -5.00 6.01 -2.07
N SER A 61 -4.65 5.93 -3.37
CA SER A 61 -3.88 4.79 -3.91
C SER A 61 -2.51 4.64 -3.24
N MET A 62 -1.84 5.75 -2.96
CA MET A 62 -0.54 5.75 -2.29
C MET A 62 -0.68 5.33 -0.83
N LEU A 63 -1.68 5.87 -0.12
CA LEU A 63 -1.96 5.51 1.27
C LEU A 63 -2.34 4.04 1.41
N GLN A 64 -3.11 3.51 0.47
CA GLN A 64 -3.50 2.11 0.42
C GLN A 64 -2.30 1.21 0.16
N GLY A 65 -1.48 1.51 -0.86
CA GLY A 65 -0.27 0.74 -1.14
C GLY A 65 0.70 0.72 0.04
N LEU A 66 0.90 1.87 0.72
CA LEU A 66 1.72 1.94 1.94
C LEU A 66 1.15 1.13 3.10
N LYS A 67 -0.17 1.01 3.19
CA LYS A 67 -0.84 0.19 4.21
C LYS A 67 -0.66 -1.31 3.94
N ASP A 68 -0.72 -1.72 2.68
CA ASP A 68 -0.57 -3.12 2.28
C ASP A 68 0.85 -3.65 2.57
N VAL A 69 1.85 -2.76 2.66
CA VAL A 69 3.24 -3.11 2.99
C VAL A 69 3.61 -2.87 4.46
N GLU A 70 2.65 -2.58 5.35
CA GLU A 70 2.96 -2.42 6.78
C GLU A 70 3.54 -3.71 7.39
N PRO A 71 4.46 -3.61 8.38
CA PRO A 71 4.99 -2.39 8.99
C PRO A 71 5.99 -1.66 8.08
N LEU A 72 5.91 -0.33 7.99
CA LEU A 72 6.82 0.47 7.15
C LEU A 72 8.23 0.63 7.75
N ALA A 73 8.37 0.52 9.07
CA ALA A 73 9.64 0.76 9.77
C ALA A 73 10.79 -0.08 9.20
N GLY A 74 11.83 0.59 8.68
CA GLY A 74 13.02 -0.07 8.12
C GLY A 74 12.79 -0.78 6.79
N LYS A 75 11.62 -0.63 6.15
CA LYS A 75 11.34 -1.19 4.83
C LYS A 75 11.73 -0.25 3.70
N THR A 76 12.17 -0.85 2.60
CA THR A 76 12.42 -0.18 1.33
C THR A 76 11.30 -0.53 0.37
N VAL A 77 10.67 0.50 -0.18
CA VAL A 77 9.59 0.37 -1.16
C VAL A 77 9.95 1.13 -2.44
N ILE A 78 9.42 0.66 -3.57
CA ILE A 78 9.38 1.45 -4.81
C ILE A 78 8.01 2.10 -4.89
N ILE A 79 7.99 3.40 -5.17
CA ILE A 79 6.78 4.15 -5.42
C ILE A 79 6.83 4.65 -6.85
N THR A 80 5.87 4.20 -7.66
CA THR A 80 5.76 4.62 -9.06
C THR A 80 4.47 5.42 -9.24
N LYS A 81 4.59 6.62 -9.78
CA LYS A 81 3.44 7.45 -10.12
C LYS A 81 3.03 7.21 -11.57
N ASN A 82 1.81 6.74 -11.77
CA ASN A 82 1.27 6.39 -13.08
C ASN A 82 -0.02 7.15 -13.37
N MET A 83 -0.41 7.23 -14.65
CA MET A 83 -1.74 7.71 -15.06
C MET A 83 -2.65 6.52 -15.38
N LYS A 84 -3.69 6.31 -14.57
CA LYS A 84 -4.69 5.24 -14.78
C LYS A 84 -6.05 5.87 -15.03
N GLU A 85 -6.64 5.60 -16.19
CA GLU A 85 -7.96 6.13 -16.59
C GLU A 85 -8.05 7.67 -16.48
N GLY A 86 -6.95 8.36 -16.80
CA GLY A 86 -6.87 9.84 -16.72
C GLY A 86 -6.71 10.40 -15.30
N LYS A 87 -6.55 9.55 -14.28
CA LYS A 87 -6.29 9.95 -12.89
C LYS A 87 -4.88 9.56 -12.47
N GLN A 88 -4.29 10.35 -11.57
CA GLN A 88 -3.03 10.00 -10.94
C GLN A 88 -3.24 8.77 -10.05
N HIS A 89 -2.42 7.76 -10.27
CA HIS A 89 -2.33 6.55 -9.48
C HIS A 89 -0.91 6.40 -8.96
N TYR A 90 -0.77 5.73 -7.82
CA TYR A 90 0.53 5.46 -7.21
C TYR A 90 0.55 3.98 -6.89
N ASP A 91 1.49 3.27 -7.49
CA ASP A 91 1.78 1.87 -7.23
C ASP A 91 2.93 1.80 -6.22
N VAL A 92 2.79 0.97 -5.19
CA VAL A 92 3.77 0.81 -4.11
C VAL A 92 4.17 -0.67 -4.06
N GLU A 93 5.45 -0.95 -4.21
CA GLU A 93 6.01 -2.30 -4.22
C GLU A 93 7.03 -2.45 -3.09
N ASP A 94 6.95 -3.52 -2.30
CA ASP A 94 7.94 -3.81 -1.25
C ASP A 94 9.17 -4.50 -1.85
N LEU A 95 10.36 -3.93 -1.62
CA LEU A 95 11.64 -4.52 -2.02
C LEU A 95 12.29 -5.32 -0.91
N THR A 96 11.88 -5.10 0.34
CA THR A 96 12.51 -5.71 1.53
C THR A 96 12.16 -7.19 1.63
N ASN A 97 11.08 -7.60 1.00
CA ASN A 97 10.56 -8.94 1.10
C ASN A 97 10.10 -9.44 -0.28
N PRO A 98 10.92 -10.23 -0.99
CA PRO A 98 10.43 -10.99 -2.14
C PRO A 98 9.57 -12.17 -1.63
N GLU A 99 8.51 -11.90 -0.85
CA GLU A 99 7.53 -12.92 -0.48
C GLU A 99 6.56 -13.12 -1.65
N VAL A 100 6.95 -14.10 -2.47
CA VAL A 100 6.14 -15.09 -3.20
C VAL A 100 4.64 -14.77 -3.26
N PRO A 101 4.02 -14.74 -4.45
CA PRO A 101 2.58 -14.51 -4.58
C PRO A 101 1.83 -15.48 -3.68
N VAL A 102 1.06 -14.93 -2.74
CA VAL A 102 0.10 -15.68 -1.94
C VAL A 102 -0.95 -16.22 -2.91
N GLU A 103 -0.77 -17.48 -3.35
CA GLU A 103 -1.84 -18.25 -3.94
C GLU A 103 -2.97 -18.27 -2.92
N ARG A 104 -4.10 -17.64 -3.28
CA ARG A 104 -5.31 -17.69 -2.48
C ARG A 104 -5.64 -19.17 -2.28
N PRO A 105 -5.80 -19.67 -1.04
CA PRO A 105 -6.31 -21.02 -0.87
C PRO A 105 -7.66 -21.06 -1.59
N GLY A 106 -7.76 -22.04 -2.50
CA GLY A 106 -8.97 -22.28 -3.26
C GLY A 106 -10.15 -22.34 -2.31
N ASP A 107 -11.24 -21.70 -2.74
CA ASP A 107 -12.58 -22.01 -2.28
C ASP A 107 -12.82 -23.49 -2.65
N GLU A 108 -12.34 -24.37 -1.76
CA GLU A 108 -12.57 -25.80 -1.80
C GLU A 108 -14.05 -25.97 -1.47
N GLU A 109 -14.88 -26.10 -2.51
CA GLU A 109 -16.27 -26.51 -2.37
C GLU A 109 -16.32 -27.75 -1.47
N PRO A 110 -17.04 -27.71 -0.33
CA PRO A 110 -17.24 -28.90 0.46
C PRO A 110 -18.08 -29.89 -0.36
N SER A 111 -17.40 -30.94 -0.83
CA SER A 111 -18.02 -32.18 -1.29
C SER A 111 -18.48 -32.95 -0.06
N ASP A 112 -19.76 -32.85 0.29
CA ASP A 112 -20.41 -33.71 1.28
C ASP A 112 -21.50 -34.56 0.61
N GLU A 113 -21.03 -35.71 0.13
CA GLU A 113 -21.51 -37.08 0.40
C GLU A 113 -22.96 -37.30 0.94
N ASP A 114 -23.65 -38.20 0.22
CA ASP A 114 -24.69 -39.14 0.61
C ASP A 114 -25.87 -38.76 1.52
N THR A 115 -27.08 -38.92 0.97
CA THR A 115 -28.12 -39.66 1.68
C THR A 115 -28.86 -40.62 0.74
N GLU A 116 -28.43 -41.88 0.77
CA GLU A 116 -29.19 -43.04 0.33
C GLU A 116 -30.44 -43.27 1.24
N LYS A 117 -31.66 -43.34 0.67
CA LYS A 117 -32.75 -44.18 1.23
C LYS A 117 -33.94 -44.44 0.28
N VAL A 118 -33.84 -45.58 -0.41
CA VAL A 118 -34.81 -46.68 -0.63
C VAL A 118 -36.33 -46.43 -0.47
N LYS A 119 -37.09 -46.85 -1.50
CA LYS A 119 -38.38 -47.62 -1.55
C LYS A 119 -39.26 -47.07 -2.70
N LYS A 120 -40.02 -47.78 -3.54
CA LYS A 120 -40.50 -49.17 -3.73
C LYS A 120 -41.11 -49.15 -5.17
N LYS A 121 -40.85 -50.13 -6.05
CA LYS A 121 -41.64 -51.35 -6.34
C LYS A 121 -43.12 -51.13 -6.75
N GLY A 122 -43.48 -51.66 -7.93
CA GLY A 122 -44.85 -52.00 -8.40
C GLY A 122 -45.19 -51.32 -9.73
N GLU A 123 -45.30 -52.03 -10.87
CA GLU A 123 -46.55 -52.67 -11.37
C GLU A 123 -47.63 -51.60 -11.65
N GLU A 124 -48.26 -51.46 -12.81
CA GLU A 124 -48.41 -52.20 -14.06
C GLU A 124 -48.96 -51.21 -15.10
#